data_AF-A0A829M955-F1
#
_entry.id   AF-A0A829M955-F1
#
_cell.length_a   1.000
_cell.length_b   1.000
_cell.length_c   1.000
_cell.angle_alpha   90.00
_cell.angle_beta   90.00
_cell.angle_gamma   90.00
#
_symmetry.space_group_name_H-M   'P 1'
#
loop_
_entity.id
_entity.type
_entity.pdbx_description
1 polymer ?
#
loop_
_entity_poly.entity_id
_entity_poly.type
_entity_poly.pdbx_seq_one_letter_code
_entity_poly.pdbx_strand_id
1 'polypeptide(L)'
;MSDASVSATGLLATAVAALGGTERAGQLTMATAVEHSLHSGEHLVVQAGTGTGKSLAYLVPALAHAIEQSSPVVVSTATIALQRQLVDRDLPRLAEALAPSLARKPRFAILKGRGNYLCLNKLHNGAASDQEVPDTLFEPFAASALGRDVQRLNDWAESTKTGDRDELKPGVPDRSWSQVSVSARECLGATRCPFGTECFAELARLEAGQSDVVVTNHALLAIDAIADINILPEHDAVIVDEAHDLVDRVTSVATQELSAVGLTVTIRRIGRLVSPETASRFEASSATFSSLIHDSRPGTIDRADEETVTYLTALRDAAAAARTEIPTGQSTDPATASARTEAVAALDDIVDAASLALACWAEPDITARPNVVWLDHEDNRGSIRPVLRIAPLSVAGLLRTRLFGQRTVVLTSATLALGGRFDAMAASWGLPAREPAADSPTEIKATWHGIDVGSPFQHEKSAILYLARHLPAPGRDGVGAATLDEIETLVRAAGGRTLGLFSSMRAAKEASEVMRGRLETPVLCQGDDATSILVEQFSADPQTSLFGTLSLWQGVDVPGPSLSLVIIDRIPFPRPDDPLRAARQRAISSRGVMGSWR
;
A
#
# COMPACT_ATOMS: atom_id res chain seq x y z
N MET A 1 11.26 29.09 -36.81
CA MET A 1 12.03 29.65 -35.68
C MET A 1 12.14 28.52 -34.68
N SER A 2 13.35 28.06 -34.41
CA SER A 2 13.64 26.78 -33.73
C SER A 2 13.11 26.78 -32.30
N ASP A 3 12.21 25.85 -32.04
CA ASP A 3 11.71 25.48 -30.72
C ASP A 3 12.87 24.84 -29.95
N ALA A 4 13.51 25.60 -29.07
CA ALA A 4 14.53 25.04 -28.18
C ALA A 4 13.77 24.48 -26.97
N SER A 5 13.46 23.18 -27.00
CA SER A 5 13.00 22.49 -25.80
C SER A 5 14.00 22.74 -24.68
N VAL A 6 13.52 23.25 -23.54
CA VAL A 6 14.39 23.51 -22.39
C VAL A 6 14.80 22.15 -21.85
N SER A 7 16.10 21.83 -21.92
CA SER A 7 16.60 20.54 -21.45
C SER A 7 16.28 20.33 -19.97
N ALA A 8 15.99 19.09 -19.57
CA ALA A 8 15.70 18.75 -18.17
C ALA A 8 16.82 19.18 -17.22
N THR A 9 18.07 19.22 -17.69
CA THR A 9 19.23 19.71 -16.95
C THR A 9 19.13 21.21 -16.63
N GLY A 10 18.67 22.04 -17.57
CA GLY A 10 18.48 23.48 -17.36
C GLY A 10 17.30 23.77 -16.42
N LEU A 11 16.21 23.01 -16.55
CA LEU A 11 15.08 23.08 -15.63
C LEU A 11 15.47 22.63 -14.22
N LEU A 12 16.29 21.58 -14.10
CA LEU A 12 16.77 21.07 -12.83
C LEU A 12 17.64 22.12 -12.12
N ALA A 13 18.56 22.76 -12.84
CA ALA A 13 19.38 23.83 -12.28
C ALA A 13 18.51 25.00 -11.76
N THR A 14 17.45 25.37 -12.52
CA THR A 14 16.48 26.39 -12.12
C THR A 14 15.76 26.00 -10.82
N ALA A 15 15.26 24.76 -10.75
CA ALA A 15 14.58 24.23 -9.57
C ALA A 15 15.50 24.19 -8.35
N VAL A 16 16.72 23.65 -8.50
CA VAL A 16 17.70 23.56 -7.40
C VAL A 16 18.05 24.94 -6.86
N ALA A 17 18.29 25.92 -7.73
CA ALA A 17 18.60 27.29 -7.33
C ALA A 17 17.43 27.94 -6.57
N ALA A 18 16.20 27.82 -7.08
CA ALA A 18 15.01 28.39 -6.44
C ALA A 18 14.72 27.77 -5.07
N LEU A 19 15.07 26.49 -4.88
CA LEU A 19 14.85 25.77 -3.63
C LEU A 19 15.97 25.99 -2.59
N GLY A 20 17.04 26.71 -2.95
CA GLY A 20 18.24 26.88 -2.12
C GLY A 20 19.06 25.60 -1.95
N GLY A 21 18.91 24.67 -2.90
CA GLY A 21 19.62 23.39 -2.90
C GLY A 21 20.99 23.45 -3.56
N THR A 22 21.70 22.32 -3.51
CA THR A 22 22.97 22.13 -4.23
C THR A 22 22.79 21.05 -5.28
N GLU A 23 23.28 21.32 -6.50
CA GLU A 23 23.30 20.33 -7.56
C GLU A 23 24.24 19.17 -7.21
N ARG A 24 23.85 17.96 -7.61
CA ARG A 24 24.65 16.75 -7.41
C ARG A 24 24.78 15.99 -8.73
N ALA A 25 25.96 15.42 -8.99
CA ALA A 25 26.20 14.65 -10.22
C ALA A 25 25.18 13.51 -10.43
N GLY A 26 24.88 12.75 -9.36
CA GLY A 26 23.88 11.68 -9.43
C GLY A 26 22.46 12.17 -9.71
N GLN A 27 22.12 13.38 -9.28
CA GLN A 27 20.83 14.03 -9.55
C GLN A 27 20.70 14.38 -11.04
N LEU A 28 21.76 14.96 -11.62
CA LEU A 28 21.82 15.33 -13.04
C LEU A 28 21.75 14.11 -13.96
N THR A 29 22.53 13.07 -13.63
CA THR A 29 22.51 11.79 -14.35
C THR A 29 21.12 11.17 -14.32
N MET A 30 20.47 11.13 -13.15
CA MET A 30 19.11 10.61 -13.02
C MET A 30 18.11 11.42 -13.84
N ALA A 31 18.12 12.75 -13.75
CA ALA A 31 17.20 13.60 -14.49
C ALA A 31 17.33 13.46 -16.01
N THR A 32 18.57 13.32 -16.50
CA THR A 32 18.86 13.11 -17.93
C THR A 32 18.36 11.75 -18.40
N ALA A 33 18.54 10.70 -17.58
CA ALA A 33 18.04 9.36 -17.90
C ALA A 33 16.50 9.31 -17.88
N VAL A 34 15.85 9.99 -16.92
CA VAL A 34 14.39 10.10 -16.85
C VAL A 34 13.86 10.84 -18.08
N GLU A 35 14.44 11.99 -18.44
CA GLU A 35 14.09 12.70 -19.68
C GLU A 35 14.21 11.79 -20.90
N HIS A 36 15.34 11.08 -21.05
CA HIS A 36 15.54 10.16 -22.17
C HIS A 36 14.47 9.05 -22.20
N SER A 37 14.18 8.43 -21.06
CA SER A 37 13.17 7.37 -20.92
C SER A 37 11.79 7.84 -21.36
N LEU A 38 11.35 9.01 -20.86
CA LEU A 38 10.05 9.59 -21.19
C LEU A 38 9.91 9.90 -22.69
N HIS A 39 10.99 10.31 -23.36
CA HIS A 39 10.97 10.59 -24.80
C HIS A 39 11.10 9.35 -25.69
N SER A 40 11.93 8.38 -25.30
CA SER A 40 12.25 7.21 -26.13
C SER A 40 11.24 6.06 -25.99
N GLY A 41 10.46 6.06 -24.90
CA GLY A 41 9.60 4.97 -24.51
C GLY A 41 10.33 3.79 -23.85
N GLU A 42 11.66 3.88 -23.71
CA GLU A 42 12.44 2.86 -23.01
C GLU A 42 12.22 2.97 -21.50
N HIS A 43 11.92 1.86 -20.82
CA HIS A 43 11.76 1.87 -19.36
C HIS A 43 13.09 2.08 -18.66
N LEU A 44 13.05 2.68 -17.47
CA LEU A 44 14.25 3.03 -16.72
C LEU A 44 14.18 2.49 -15.29
N VAL A 45 15.28 1.88 -14.84
CA VAL A 45 15.48 1.44 -13.45
C VAL A 45 16.63 2.23 -12.83
N VAL A 46 16.33 3.04 -11.81
CA VAL A 46 17.33 3.91 -11.15
C VAL A 46 17.49 3.51 -9.69
N GLN A 47 18.65 2.99 -9.33
CA GLN A 47 19.07 3.00 -7.93
C GLN A 47 19.63 4.38 -7.59
N ALA A 48 19.00 5.06 -6.64
CA ALA A 48 19.43 6.37 -6.18
C ALA A 48 19.38 6.45 -4.66
N GLY A 49 20.55 6.59 -4.05
CA GLY A 49 20.71 6.65 -2.60
C GLY A 49 19.91 7.78 -1.94
N THR A 50 19.79 7.72 -0.63
CA THR A 50 19.20 8.83 0.16
C THR A 50 20.04 10.09 -0.05
N GLY A 51 19.38 11.26 -0.07
CA GLY A 51 20.06 12.54 -0.27
C GLY A 51 20.48 12.87 -1.71
N THR A 52 20.36 11.95 -2.68
CA THR A 52 20.67 12.22 -4.09
C THR A 52 19.74 13.28 -4.71
N GLY A 53 18.59 13.56 -4.09
CA GLY A 53 17.58 14.46 -4.66
C GLY A 53 16.68 13.76 -5.68
N LYS A 54 16.36 12.47 -5.43
CA LYS A 54 15.53 11.60 -6.27
C LYS A 54 14.27 12.30 -6.77
N SER A 55 13.50 12.87 -5.85
CA SER A 55 12.21 13.50 -6.15
C SER A 55 12.34 14.62 -7.17
N LEU A 56 13.32 15.52 -7.00
CA LEU A 56 13.56 16.57 -7.98
C LEU A 56 14.04 16.00 -9.33
N ALA A 57 14.90 14.98 -9.29
CA ALA A 57 15.46 14.38 -10.49
C ALA A 57 14.40 13.70 -11.37
N TYR A 58 13.34 13.12 -10.80
CA TYR A 58 12.24 12.58 -11.60
C TYR A 58 11.09 13.57 -11.85
N LEU A 59 10.80 14.49 -10.91
CA LEU A 59 9.66 15.42 -11.06
C LEU A 59 9.92 16.50 -12.11
N VAL A 60 11.14 17.03 -12.18
CA VAL A 60 11.47 18.10 -13.14
C VAL A 60 11.25 17.64 -14.59
N PRO A 61 11.87 16.54 -15.07
CA PRO A 61 11.60 16.04 -16.42
C PRO A 61 10.15 15.57 -16.60
N ALA A 62 9.49 15.05 -15.56
CA ALA A 62 8.06 14.67 -15.64
C ALA A 62 7.14 15.86 -15.92
N LEU A 63 7.33 16.97 -15.20
CA LEU A 63 6.53 18.19 -15.40
C LEU A 63 6.77 18.79 -16.79
N ALA A 64 8.02 18.78 -17.26
CA ALA A 64 8.36 19.24 -18.61
C ALA A 64 7.67 18.38 -19.67
N HIS A 65 7.82 17.06 -19.58
CA HIS A 65 7.22 16.09 -20.50
C HIS A 65 5.69 16.18 -20.51
N ALA A 66 5.05 16.27 -19.34
CA ALA A 66 3.60 16.35 -19.23
C ALA A 66 3.01 17.59 -19.92
N ILE A 67 3.70 18.72 -19.82
CA ILE A 67 3.30 19.96 -20.50
C ILE A 67 3.53 19.86 -22.01
N GLU A 68 4.67 19.31 -22.43
CA GLU A 68 5.02 19.14 -23.85
C GLU A 68 4.04 18.19 -24.57
N GLN A 69 3.74 17.03 -23.97
CA GLN A 69 2.84 16.03 -24.56
C GLN A 69 1.36 16.31 -24.28
N SER A 70 1.04 17.26 -23.39
CA SER A 70 -0.32 17.48 -22.89
C SER A 70 -0.96 16.19 -22.34
N SER A 71 -0.14 15.34 -21.73
CA SER A 71 -0.49 14.04 -21.15
C SER A 71 -0.02 14.00 -19.69
N PRO A 72 -0.86 13.64 -18.72
CA PRO A 72 -0.44 13.54 -17.32
C PRO A 72 0.67 12.49 -17.12
N VAL A 73 1.63 12.78 -16.24
CA VAL A 73 2.56 11.78 -15.72
C VAL A 73 2.09 11.31 -14.35
N VAL A 74 1.91 10.01 -14.17
CA VAL A 74 1.52 9.44 -12.87
C VAL A 74 2.76 9.17 -12.02
N VAL A 75 2.79 9.67 -10.80
CA VAL A 75 3.83 9.39 -9.81
C VAL A 75 3.24 8.53 -8.70
N SER A 76 3.63 7.26 -8.66
CA SER A 76 3.23 6.31 -7.63
C SER A 76 4.30 6.21 -6.56
N THR A 77 3.88 6.30 -5.30
CA THR A 77 4.76 6.26 -4.12
C THR A 77 4.34 5.14 -3.18
N ALA A 78 5.28 4.62 -2.37
CA ALA A 78 4.99 3.53 -1.45
C ALA A 78 4.19 3.96 -0.20
N THR A 79 4.36 5.19 0.30
CA THR A 79 3.81 5.62 1.59
C THR A 79 3.05 6.94 1.52
N ILE A 80 2.05 7.11 2.39
CA ILE A 80 1.27 8.36 2.53
C ILE A 80 2.19 9.53 2.93
N ALA A 81 3.22 9.28 3.76
CA ALA A 81 4.18 10.30 4.16
C ALA A 81 4.96 10.86 2.96
N LEU A 82 5.44 10.00 2.05
CA LEU A 82 6.11 10.42 0.82
C LEU A 82 5.16 11.20 -0.10
N GLN A 83 3.89 10.79 -0.20
CA GLN A 83 2.89 11.54 -0.98
C GLN A 83 2.72 12.97 -0.48
N ARG A 84 2.55 13.12 0.83
CA ARG A 84 2.42 14.44 1.46
C ARG A 84 3.68 15.27 1.26
N GLN A 85 4.86 14.67 1.38
CA GLN A 85 6.11 15.37 1.08
C GLN A 85 6.12 15.93 -0.35
N LEU A 86 5.72 15.13 -1.34
CA LEU A 86 5.66 15.60 -2.73
C LEU A 86 4.61 16.70 -2.90
N VAL A 87 3.39 16.52 -2.39
CA VAL A 87 2.24 17.39 -2.68
C VAL A 87 2.22 18.66 -1.83
N ASP A 88 2.60 18.60 -0.56
CA ASP A 88 2.53 19.73 0.36
C ASP A 88 3.79 20.60 0.34
N ARG A 89 4.93 20.04 -0.12
CA ARG A 89 6.23 20.72 -0.06
C ARG A 89 6.94 20.81 -1.40
N ASP A 90 7.19 19.68 -2.06
CA ASP A 90 8.13 19.65 -3.20
C ASP A 90 7.48 20.19 -4.50
N LEU A 91 6.29 19.70 -4.87
CA LEU A 91 5.54 20.10 -6.08
C LEU A 91 5.07 21.58 -6.08
N PRO A 92 4.53 22.16 -4.99
CA PRO A 92 4.14 23.58 -5.00
C PRO A 92 5.31 24.49 -5.32
N ARG A 93 6.46 24.24 -4.67
CA ARG A 93 7.69 25.02 -4.87
C ARG A 93 8.28 24.80 -6.27
N LEU A 94 8.21 23.57 -6.79
CA LEU A 94 8.64 23.27 -8.16
C LEU A 94 7.76 23.96 -9.21
N ALA A 95 6.44 23.91 -9.05
CA ALA A 95 5.51 24.55 -9.97
C ALA A 95 5.73 26.07 -10.04
N GLU A 96 6.04 26.71 -8.91
CA GLU A 96 6.41 28.13 -8.88
C GLU A 96 7.78 28.39 -9.51
N ALA A 97 8.79 27.59 -9.18
CA ALA A 97 10.15 27.76 -9.70
C ALA A 97 10.25 27.55 -11.22
N LEU A 98 9.49 26.60 -11.76
CA LEU A 98 9.55 26.23 -13.18
C LEU A 98 8.56 27.02 -14.06
N ALA A 99 7.57 27.72 -13.48
CA ALA A 99 6.59 28.49 -14.24
C ALA A 99 7.21 29.50 -15.25
N PRO A 100 8.35 30.18 -14.97
CA PRO A 100 8.98 31.08 -15.95
C PRO A 100 9.66 30.35 -17.12
N SER A 101 10.02 29.08 -16.93
CA SER A 101 10.81 28.29 -17.89
C SER A 101 9.96 27.29 -18.70
N LEU A 102 8.67 27.16 -18.37
CA LEU A 102 7.72 26.27 -19.02
C LEU A 102 6.59 27.07 -19.70
N ALA A 103 5.92 26.47 -20.68
CA ALA A 103 4.86 27.14 -21.45
C ALA A 103 3.68 27.65 -20.59
N ARG A 104 3.45 27.01 -19.43
CA ARG A 104 2.48 27.41 -18.42
C ARG A 104 2.92 26.92 -17.05
N LYS A 105 2.30 27.45 -15.99
CA LYS A 105 2.50 26.94 -14.63
C LYS A 105 2.05 25.47 -14.57
N PRO A 106 2.92 24.54 -14.11
CA PRO A 106 2.53 23.16 -13.93
C PRO A 106 1.42 22.99 -12.88
N ARG A 107 0.51 22.06 -13.14
CA ARG A 107 -0.57 21.64 -12.25
C ARG A 107 -0.30 20.24 -11.74
N PHE A 108 -0.65 19.99 -10.49
CA PHE A 108 -0.53 18.67 -9.89
C PHE A 108 -1.75 18.39 -9.02
N ALA A 109 -2.04 17.11 -8.81
CA ALA A 109 -3.11 16.66 -7.92
C ALA A 109 -2.72 15.36 -7.21
N ILE A 110 -3.33 15.12 -6.05
CA ILE A 110 -3.27 13.84 -5.36
C ILE A 110 -4.52 13.03 -5.66
N LEU A 111 -4.36 11.76 -6.02
CA LEU A 111 -5.48 10.85 -6.24
C LEU A 111 -5.34 9.60 -5.38
N LYS A 112 -6.34 9.39 -4.51
CA LYS A 112 -6.40 8.25 -3.58
C LYS A 112 -7.54 7.30 -3.95
N GLY A 113 -7.55 6.11 -3.36
CA GLY A 113 -8.71 5.21 -3.46
C GLY A 113 -9.93 5.81 -2.76
N ARG A 114 -11.14 5.48 -3.24
CA ARG A 114 -12.43 6.00 -2.71
C ARG A 114 -12.59 5.90 -1.19
N GLY A 115 -12.02 4.85 -0.58
CA GLY A 115 -12.03 4.67 0.87
C GLY A 115 -11.24 5.73 1.64
N ASN A 116 -10.54 6.66 0.99
CA ASN A 116 -9.87 7.80 1.62
C ASN A 116 -10.66 9.11 1.54
N TYR A 117 -11.84 9.08 0.92
CA TYR A 117 -12.73 10.24 0.82
C TYR A 117 -14.02 9.99 1.59
N LEU A 118 -14.56 11.05 2.17
CA LEU A 118 -15.88 11.04 2.78
C LEU A 118 -16.95 10.69 1.73
N CYS A 119 -17.86 9.77 2.05
CA CYS A 119 -18.98 9.40 1.21
C CYS A 119 -20.26 10.09 1.71
N LEU A 120 -20.66 11.16 1.03
CA LEU A 120 -21.89 11.90 1.36
C LEU A 120 -23.13 10.99 1.37
N ASN A 121 -23.23 10.06 0.41
CA ASN A 121 -24.36 9.12 0.38
C ASN A 121 -24.42 8.21 1.61
N LYS A 122 -23.26 7.71 2.08
CA LYS A 122 -23.19 6.87 3.26
C LYS A 122 -23.43 7.65 4.54
N LEU A 123 -22.96 8.90 4.60
CA LEU A 123 -23.22 9.80 5.73
C LEU A 123 -24.74 10.04 5.91
N HIS A 124 -25.43 10.38 4.83
CA HIS A 124 -26.86 10.72 4.87
C HIS A 124 -27.77 9.49 5.07
N ASN A 125 -27.42 8.34 4.48
CA ASN A 125 -28.23 7.12 4.61
C ASN A 125 -27.85 6.25 5.81
N GLY A 126 -26.60 6.34 6.29
CA GLY A 126 -26.10 5.58 7.44
C GLY A 126 -26.60 6.10 8.77
N ALA A 127 -26.94 7.40 8.87
CA ALA A 127 -27.61 7.96 10.04
C ALA A 127 -29.07 7.47 10.19
N ALA A 128 -29.69 6.98 9.12
CA ALA A 128 -31.07 6.46 9.13
C ALA A 128 -31.15 4.96 9.45
N SER A 129 -30.02 4.26 9.50
CA SER A 129 -29.96 2.88 9.97
C SER A 129 -29.62 2.85 11.46
N ASP A 130 -30.63 3.08 12.30
CA ASP A 130 -30.67 2.61 13.70
C ASP A 130 -30.59 1.07 13.70
N GLN A 131 -29.44 0.52 13.31
CA GLN A 131 -29.13 -0.89 13.43
C GLN A 131 -28.70 -1.15 14.85
N GLU A 132 -29.60 -1.78 15.60
CA GLU A 132 -29.37 -2.44 16.88
C GLU A 132 -27.96 -3.07 16.90
N VAL A 133 -27.09 -2.43 17.69
CA VAL A 133 -25.82 -3.03 18.07
C VAL A 133 -26.15 -4.29 18.87
N PRO A 134 -25.63 -5.48 18.53
CA PRO A 134 -25.87 -6.68 19.32
C PRO A 134 -25.46 -6.44 20.77
N ASP A 135 -26.39 -6.73 21.69
CA ASP A 135 -26.22 -6.69 23.13
C ASP A 135 -24.85 -7.23 23.57
N THR A 136 -23.92 -6.31 23.83
CA THR A 136 -22.76 -6.56 24.68
C THR A 136 -22.81 -5.53 25.79
N LEU A 137 -23.20 -6.04 26.95
CA LEU A 137 -23.62 -5.32 28.15
C LEU A 137 -22.50 -4.47 28.79
N PHE A 138 -22.90 -3.24 29.16
CA PHE A 138 -22.37 -2.29 30.15
C PHE A 138 -21.02 -1.57 29.91
N GLU A 139 -21.09 -0.28 29.52
CA GLU A 139 -20.81 0.86 30.42
C GLU A 139 -21.50 2.17 29.93
N PRO A 140 -22.33 2.84 30.75
CA PRO A 140 -23.02 4.09 30.40
C PRO A 140 -22.23 5.33 30.85
N PHE A 141 -21.12 5.63 30.17
CA PHE A 141 -20.46 6.95 30.25
C PHE A 141 -20.38 7.58 28.84
N ALA A 142 -21.43 8.30 28.47
CA ALA A 142 -21.50 9.31 27.39
C ALA A 142 -20.94 8.91 26.00
N ALA A 143 -21.77 8.23 25.19
CA ALA A 143 -21.51 7.83 23.79
C ALA A 143 -20.22 7.02 23.59
N SER A 144 -20.30 5.83 22.98
CA SER A 144 -19.09 5.05 22.68
C SER A 144 -18.03 5.93 21.98
N ALA A 145 -16.73 5.68 22.19
CA ALA A 145 -15.67 6.45 21.52
C ALA A 145 -15.89 6.54 20.00
N LEU A 146 -16.45 5.47 19.42
CA LEU A 146 -16.92 5.41 18.04
C LEU A 146 -18.02 6.45 17.74
N GLY A 147 -19.04 6.57 18.59
CA GLY A 147 -20.11 7.56 18.42
C GLY A 147 -19.58 9.01 18.45
N ARG A 148 -18.61 9.30 19.33
CA ARG A 148 -17.96 10.63 19.35
C ARG A 148 -17.15 10.90 18.08
N ASP A 149 -16.44 9.91 17.57
CA ASP A 149 -15.71 10.05 16.30
C ASP A 149 -16.68 10.25 15.12
N VAL A 150 -17.78 9.50 15.07
CA VAL A 150 -18.80 9.64 14.00
C VAL A 150 -19.45 11.00 14.04
N GLN A 151 -19.79 11.52 15.23
CA GLN A 151 -20.29 12.91 15.35
C GLN A 151 -19.27 13.92 14.83
N ARG A 152 -17.99 13.78 15.20
CA ARG A 152 -16.91 14.66 14.71
C ARG A 152 -16.76 14.60 13.19
N LEU A 153 -16.94 13.42 12.61
CA LEU A 153 -16.93 13.22 11.16
C LEU A 153 -18.12 13.89 10.47
N ASN A 154 -19.32 13.83 11.07
CA ASN A 154 -20.49 14.56 10.59
C ASN A 154 -20.27 16.07 10.62
N ASP A 155 -19.76 16.61 11.74
CA ASP A 155 -19.50 18.05 11.87
C ASP A 155 -18.42 18.50 10.87
N TRP A 156 -17.37 17.68 10.67
CA TRP A 156 -16.31 17.98 9.69
C TRP A 156 -16.82 17.94 8.25
N ALA A 157 -17.80 17.07 7.93
CA ALA A 157 -18.41 16.96 6.61
C ALA A 157 -19.00 18.28 6.10
N GLU A 158 -19.47 19.15 7.01
CA GLU A 158 -20.06 20.45 6.66
C GLU A 158 -19.01 21.50 6.26
N SER A 159 -17.74 21.31 6.64
CA SER A 159 -16.67 22.30 6.47
C SER A 159 -15.57 21.89 5.50
N THR A 160 -15.42 20.58 5.26
CA THR A 160 -14.38 20.06 4.38
C THR A 160 -14.63 20.40 2.91
N LYS A 161 -13.56 20.73 2.18
CA LYS A 161 -13.63 21.05 0.74
C LYS A 161 -13.29 19.87 -0.15
N THR A 162 -12.39 19.01 0.31
CA THR A 162 -11.89 17.87 -0.47
C THR A 162 -12.44 16.55 0.03
N GLY A 163 -12.98 16.52 1.25
CA GLY A 163 -13.41 15.29 1.92
C GLY A 163 -12.28 14.28 2.15
N ASP A 164 -11.02 14.68 1.98
CA ASP A 164 -9.86 13.82 2.17
C ASP A 164 -9.64 13.52 3.65
N ARG A 165 -9.59 12.22 3.99
CA ARG A 165 -9.36 11.73 5.35
C ARG A 165 -8.17 12.42 6.03
N ASP A 166 -7.11 12.71 5.27
CA ASP A 166 -5.86 13.23 5.81
C ASP A 166 -5.95 14.69 6.28
N GLU A 167 -6.98 15.43 5.86
CA GLU A 167 -7.23 16.81 6.32
C GLU A 167 -7.89 16.85 7.70
N LEU A 168 -8.46 15.73 8.17
CA LEU A 168 -9.10 15.64 9.48
C LEU A 168 -8.06 15.65 10.60
N LYS A 169 -8.05 16.73 11.40
CA LYS A 169 -7.15 16.89 12.56
C LYS A 169 -7.94 17.16 13.84
N PRO A 170 -7.77 16.35 14.91
CA PRO A 170 -7.06 15.07 14.96
C PRO A 170 -7.80 14.00 14.13
N GLY A 171 -7.04 13.07 13.54
CA GLY A 171 -7.59 11.98 12.74
C GLY A 171 -8.45 11.00 13.55
N VAL A 172 -9.13 10.08 12.86
CA VAL A 172 -9.93 9.02 13.47
C VAL A 172 -9.38 7.63 13.14
N PRO A 173 -9.61 6.62 14.01
CA PRO A 173 -9.31 5.22 13.70
C PRO A 173 -10.07 4.71 12.47
N ASP A 174 -9.52 3.68 11.80
CA ASP A 174 -10.12 3.08 10.59
C ASP A 174 -11.56 2.60 10.80
N ARG A 175 -11.88 2.09 11.99
CA ARG A 175 -13.23 1.63 12.35
C ARG A 175 -14.25 2.78 12.34
N SER A 176 -13.84 3.97 12.76
CA SER A 176 -14.69 5.16 12.76
C SER A 176 -14.81 5.71 11.33
N TRP A 177 -13.70 5.77 10.60
CA TRP A 177 -13.68 6.22 9.20
C TRP A 177 -14.55 5.35 8.28
N SER A 178 -14.52 4.02 8.47
CA SER A 178 -15.32 3.09 7.67
C SER A 178 -16.84 3.26 7.85
N GLN A 179 -17.30 4.03 8.85
CA GLN A 179 -18.72 4.40 8.97
C GLN A 179 -19.14 5.46 7.95
N VAL A 180 -18.19 6.27 7.46
CA VAL A 180 -18.48 7.44 6.59
C VAL A 180 -17.83 7.35 5.22
N SER A 181 -17.02 6.32 4.95
CA SER A 181 -16.40 6.07 3.64
C SER A 181 -16.89 4.77 3.02
N VAL A 182 -16.73 4.63 1.70
CA VAL A 182 -17.02 3.38 0.95
C VAL A 182 -15.82 2.96 0.12
N SER A 183 -15.68 1.65 -0.09
CA SER A 183 -14.75 1.12 -1.09
C SER A 183 -15.24 1.39 -2.52
N ALA A 184 -14.39 1.13 -3.52
CA ALA A 184 -14.79 1.26 -4.92
C ALA A 184 -15.84 0.24 -5.36
N ARG A 185 -15.83 -0.96 -4.77
CA ARG A 185 -16.81 -2.01 -5.02
C ARG A 185 -18.18 -1.69 -4.42
N GLU A 186 -18.21 -0.96 -3.30
CA GLU A 186 -19.45 -0.54 -2.63
C GLU A 186 -20.05 0.75 -3.23
N CYS A 187 -19.29 1.47 -4.07
CA CYS A 187 -19.73 2.75 -4.58
C CYS A 187 -20.82 2.58 -5.67
N LEU A 188 -21.91 3.33 -5.54
CA LEU A 188 -22.95 3.47 -6.56
C LEU A 188 -22.42 4.00 -7.90
N GLY A 189 -21.33 4.76 -7.88
CA GLY A 189 -20.79 5.49 -9.04
C GLY A 189 -21.52 6.81 -9.29
N ALA A 190 -20.81 7.76 -9.91
CA ALA A 190 -21.25 9.15 -10.07
C ALA A 190 -22.61 9.30 -10.75
N THR A 191 -22.92 8.45 -11.74
CA THR A 191 -24.15 8.53 -12.52
C THR A 191 -25.39 8.04 -11.78
N ARG A 192 -25.23 7.16 -10.78
CA ARG A 192 -26.35 6.58 -10.00
C ARG A 192 -26.46 7.17 -8.60
N CYS A 193 -25.38 7.76 -8.09
CA CYS A 193 -25.34 8.34 -6.76
C CYS A 193 -26.07 9.70 -6.73
N PRO A 194 -26.99 9.94 -5.78
CA PRO A 194 -27.65 11.24 -5.61
C PRO A 194 -26.67 12.39 -5.38
N PHE A 195 -25.53 12.10 -4.77
CA PHE A 195 -24.45 13.04 -4.48
C PHE A 195 -23.32 12.99 -5.51
N GLY A 196 -23.55 12.43 -6.70
CA GLY A 196 -22.50 12.21 -7.71
C GLY A 196 -21.75 13.48 -8.13
N THR A 197 -22.45 14.61 -8.24
CA THR A 197 -21.88 15.92 -8.61
C THR A 197 -21.04 16.56 -7.51
N GLU A 198 -21.37 16.27 -6.26
CA GLU A 198 -20.69 16.80 -5.06
C GLU A 198 -19.76 15.74 -4.43
N CYS A 199 -19.54 14.61 -5.13
CA CYS A 199 -18.77 13.51 -4.60
C CYS A 199 -17.28 13.87 -4.57
N PHE A 200 -16.73 14.00 -3.38
CA PHE A 200 -15.31 14.29 -3.14
C PHE A 200 -14.35 13.40 -3.96
N ALA A 201 -14.63 12.09 -4.05
CA ALA A 201 -13.80 11.18 -4.84
C ALA A 201 -13.90 11.44 -6.36
N GLU A 202 -15.04 11.91 -6.87
CA GLU A 202 -15.19 12.30 -8.28
C GLU A 202 -14.54 13.66 -8.55
N LEU A 203 -14.67 14.61 -7.64
CA LEU A 203 -14.01 15.91 -7.75
C LEU A 203 -12.48 15.75 -7.79
N ALA A 204 -11.92 14.92 -6.92
CA ALA A 204 -10.49 14.60 -6.93
C ALA A 204 -10.05 13.90 -8.24
N ARG A 205 -10.89 13.02 -8.80
CA ARG A 205 -10.65 12.37 -10.10
C ARG A 205 -10.68 13.37 -11.26
N LEU A 206 -11.62 14.31 -11.25
CA LEU A 206 -11.70 15.38 -12.25
C LEU A 206 -10.49 16.30 -12.17
N GLU A 207 -10.06 16.67 -10.97
CA GLU A 207 -8.86 17.48 -10.75
C GLU A 207 -7.59 16.76 -11.23
N ALA A 208 -7.47 15.47 -10.95
CA ALA A 208 -6.38 14.63 -11.44
C ALA A 208 -6.34 14.57 -12.97
N GLY A 209 -7.49 14.47 -13.63
CA GLY A 209 -7.58 14.48 -15.10
C GLY A 209 -7.21 15.82 -15.77
N GLN A 210 -7.09 16.90 -14.99
CA GLN A 210 -6.67 18.21 -15.49
C GLN A 210 -5.25 18.60 -15.04
N SER A 211 -4.53 17.67 -14.40
CA SER A 211 -3.21 17.90 -13.82
C SER A 211 -2.10 17.35 -14.71
N ASP A 212 -0.94 17.99 -14.68
CA ASP A 212 0.25 17.54 -15.42
C ASP A 212 0.94 16.38 -14.70
N VAL A 213 0.93 16.41 -13.37
CA VAL A 213 1.43 15.32 -12.53
C VAL A 213 0.34 14.86 -11.57
N VAL A 214 0.09 13.56 -11.55
CA VAL A 214 -0.87 12.95 -10.61
C VAL A 214 -0.11 12.06 -9.63
N VAL A 215 -0.12 12.45 -8.35
CA VAL A 215 0.52 11.68 -7.28
C VAL A 215 -0.47 10.66 -6.72
N THR A 216 -0.07 9.40 -6.62
CA THR A 216 -0.88 8.31 -6.06
C THR A 216 -0.04 7.28 -5.28
N ASN A 217 -0.68 6.25 -4.70
CA ASN A 217 0.02 5.11 -4.07
C ASN A 217 0.16 3.92 -5.02
N HIS A 218 1.08 3.02 -4.67
CA HIS A 218 1.24 1.74 -5.38
C HIS A 218 -0.02 0.89 -5.38
N ALA A 219 -0.87 0.97 -4.35
CA ALA A 219 -2.11 0.21 -4.31
C ALA A 219 -3.09 0.67 -5.40
N LEU A 220 -3.27 1.98 -5.61
CA LEU A 220 -4.16 2.52 -6.64
C LEU A 220 -3.59 2.26 -8.03
N LEU A 221 -2.27 2.40 -8.22
CA LEU A 221 -1.59 2.00 -9.46
C LEU A 221 -1.81 0.50 -9.76
N ALA A 222 -1.71 -0.36 -8.74
CA ALA A 222 -1.97 -1.78 -8.89
C ALA A 222 -3.43 -2.07 -9.24
N ILE A 223 -4.39 -1.42 -8.56
CA ILE A 223 -5.81 -1.58 -8.88
C ILE A 223 -6.08 -1.12 -10.32
N ASP A 224 -5.53 0.02 -10.75
CA ASP A 224 -5.66 0.52 -12.12
C ASP A 224 -5.09 -0.47 -13.16
N ALA A 225 -3.92 -1.05 -12.87
CA ALA A 225 -3.32 -2.06 -13.74
C ALA A 225 -4.10 -3.39 -13.78
N ILE A 226 -4.78 -3.78 -12.69
CA ILE A 226 -5.51 -5.04 -12.60
C ILE A 226 -6.93 -4.91 -13.14
N ALA A 227 -7.59 -3.77 -12.89
CA ALA A 227 -8.97 -3.55 -13.24
C ALA A 227 -9.17 -3.38 -14.75
N ASP A 228 -10.37 -3.73 -15.23
CA ASP A 228 -10.79 -3.43 -16.60
C ASP A 228 -11.37 -2.02 -16.77
N ILE A 229 -11.26 -1.18 -15.73
CA ILE A 229 -11.76 0.18 -15.69
C ILE A 229 -10.58 1.10 -15.38
N ASN A 230 -10.40 2.16 -16.17
CA ASN A 230 -9.39 3.17 -15.92
C ASN A 230 -9.75 3.99 -14.66
N ILE A 231 -8.95 3.84 -13.62
CA ILE A 231 -9.06 4.55 -12.34
C ILE A 231 -8.16 5.78 -12.35
N LEU A 232 -6.98 5.68 -12.93
CA LEU A 232 -6.11 6.82 -13.18
C LEU A 232 -6.57 7.53 -14.47
N PRO A 233 -6.29 8.85 -14.62
CA PRO A 233 -6.52 9.52 -15.88
C PRO A 233 -5.71 8.86 -17.00
N GLU A 234 -6.09 9.06 -18.25
CA GLU A 234 -5.27 8.62 -19.38
C GLU A 234 -3.88 9.26 -19.27
N HIS A 235 -2.84 8.44 -19.40
CA HIS A 235 -1.44 8.84 -19.26
C HIS A 235 -0.60 7.96 -20.18
N ASP A 236 0.63 8.35 -20.45
CA ASP A 236 1.60 7.59 -21.26
C ASP A 236 2.84 7.20 -20.45
N ALA A 237 3.07 7.86 -19.32
CA ALA A 237 4.20 7.60 -18.44
C ALA A 237 3.83 7.44 -16.96
N VAL A 238 4.58 6.57 -16.28
CA VAL A 238 4.47 6.29 -14.85
C VAL A 238 5.85 6.32 -14.20
N ILE A 239 5.95 7.02 -13.07
CA ILE A 239 7.12 7.01 -12.20
C ILE A 239 6.74 6.25 -10.93
N VAL A 240 7.47 5.18 -10.62
CA VAL A 240 7.31 4.38 -9.40
C VAL A 240 8.48 4.68 -8.46
N ASP A 241 8.20 5.46 -7.41
CA ASP A 241 9.14 5.75 -6.34
C ASP A 241 9.02 4.70 -5.23
N GLU A 242 10.15 4.30 -4.65
CA GLU A 242 10.28 3.11 -3.80
C GLU A 242 9.79 1.82 -4.49
N ALA A 243 10.16 1.66 -5.76
CA ALA A 243 9.76 0.54 -6.62
C ALA A 243 10.08 -0.86 -6.08
N HIS A 244 10.94 -0.98 -5.05
CA HIS A 244 11.19 -2.24 -4.35
C HIS A 244 9.91 -2.82 -3.71
N ASP A 245 8.96 -1.97 -3.32
CA ASP A 245 7.68 -2.38 -2.72
C ASP A 245 6.59 -2.72 -3.76
N LEU A 246 6.79 -2.40 -5.05
CA LEU A 246 5.76 -2.51 -6.07
C LEU A 246 5.18 -3.93 -6.18
N VAL A 247 6.05 -4.95 -6.19
CA VAL A 247 5.65 -6.36 -6.34
C VAL A 247 4.75 -6.80 -5.19
N ASP A 248 5.14 -6.49 -3.96
CA ASP A 248 4.40 -6.91 -2.77
C ASP A 248 3.07 -6.15 -2.67
N ARG A 249 3.03 -4.86 -3.05
CA ARG A 249 1.78 -4.09 -3.10
C ARG A 249 0.80 -4.63 -4.15
N VAL A 250 1.28 -4.95 -5.35
CA VAL A 250 0.45 -5.53 -6.41
C VAL A 250 -0.03 -6.93 -6.01
N THR A 251 0.83 -7.73 -5.39
CA THR A 251 0.46 -9.06 -4.86
C THR A 251 -0.63 -8.93 -3.81
N SER A 252 -0.50 -7.97 -2.88
CA SER A 252 -1.51 -7.72 -1.85
C SER A 252 -2.87 -7.31 -2.44
N VAL A 253 -2.89 -6.48 -3.47
CA VAL A 253 -4.16 -6.09 -4.15
C VAL A 253 -4.76 -7.26 -4.93
N ALA A 254 -3.93 -8.12 -5.52
CA ALA A 254 -4.37 -9.31 -6.25
C ALA A 254 -4.76 -10.48 -5.31
N THR A 255 -4.52 -10.36 -4.00
CA THR A 255 -4.84 -11.40 -3.02
C THR A 255 -6.34 -11.40 -2.74
N GLN A 256 -6.96 -12.57 -2.86
CA GLN A 256 -8.33 -12.83 -2.46
C GLN A 256 -8.38 -13.39 -1.04
N GLU A 257 -9.46 -13.10 -0.32
CA GLU A 257 -9.63 -13.50 1.08
C GLU A 257 -11.03 -14.08 1.34
N LEU A 258 -11.11 -15.13 2.15
CA LEU A 258 -12.35 -15.66 2.73
C LEU A 258 -12.23 -15.69 4.25
N SER A 259 -13.15 -15.02 4.95
CA SER A 259 -13.18 -15.00 6.41
C SER A 259 -14.61 -15.07 6.94
N ALA A 260 -14.79 -15.64 8.13
CA ALA A 260 -16.11 -15.76 8.78
C ALA A 260 -16.84 -14.41 8.93
N VAL A 261 -16.07 -13.35 9.23
CA VAL A 261 -16.58 -11.97 9.32
C VAL A 261 -17.11 -11.49 7.96
N GLY A 262 -16.35 -11.70 6.89
CA GLY A 262 -16.77 -11.34 5.53
C GLY A 262 -18.04 -12.06 5.12
N LEU A 263 -18.12 -13.37 5.39
CA LEU A 263 -19.29 -14.19 5.10
C LEU A 263 -20.53 -13.70 5.86
N THR A 264 -20.38 -13.39 7.15
CA THR A 264 -21.48 -12.89 7.99
C THR A 264 -22.01 -11.53 7.49
N VAL A 265 -21.11 -10.64 7.06
CA VAL A 265 -21.50 -9.37 6.44
C VAL A 265 -22.28 -9.63 5.15
N THR A 266 -21.83 -10.55 4.30
CA THR A 266 -22.54 -10.92 3.06
C THR A 266 -23.92 -11.52 3.35
N ILE A 267 -24.05 -12.43 4.32
CA ILE A 267 -25.35 -13.01 4.74
C ILE A 267 -26.36 -11.91 5.06
N ARG A 268 -25.95 -10.91 5.85
CA ARG A 268 -26.82 -9.77 6.20
C ARG A 268 -27.20 -8.93 4.99
N ARG A 269 -26.25 -8.68 4.07
CA ARG A 269 -26.49 -7.89 2.84
C ARG A 269 -27.50 -8.56 1.92
N ILE A 270 -27.42 -9.88 1.75
CA ILE A 270 -28.28 -10.60 0.81
C ILE A 270 -29.65 -10.95 1.37
N GLY A 271 -29.83 -10.96 2.69
CA GLY A 271 -31.03 -11.54 3.35
C GLY A 271 -32.38 -10.94 2.92
N ARG A 272 -32.40 -9.70 2.42
CA ARG A 272 -33.62 -9.06 1.85
C ARG A 272 -33.68 -9.07 0.33
N LEU A 273 -32.65 -9.59 -0.34
CA LEU A 273 -32.45 -9.54 -1.78
C LEU A 273 -32.64 -10.91 -2.45
N VAL A 274 -32.57 -12.00 -1.69
CA VAL A 274 -32.69 -13.38 -2.18
C VAL A 274 -33.81 -14.12 -1.45
N SER A 275 -34.22 -15.27 -1.99
CA SER A 275 -35.21 -16.14 -1.40
C SER A 275 -34.75 -16.69 -0.03
N PRO A 276 -35.69 -16.96 0.91
CA PRO A 276 -35.34 -17.54 2.21
C PRO A 276 -34.58 -18.86 2.12
N GLU A 277 -34.86 -19.66 1.09
CA GLU A 277 -34.18 -20.94 0.83
C GLU A 277 -32.71 -20.71 0.46
N THR A 278 -32.44 -19.80 -0.48
CA THR A 278 -31.08 -19.47 -0.91
C THR A 278 -30.28 -18.79 0.20
N ALA A 279 -30.90 -17.89 0.96
CA ALA A 279 -30.28 -17.28 2.15
C ALA A 279 -29.86 -18.35 3.18
N SER A 280 -30.77 -19.27 3.52
CA SER A 280 -30.53 -20.35 4.48
C SER A 280 -29.42 -21.30 3.99
N ARG A 281 -29.41 -21.66 2.70
CA ARG A 281 -28.35 -22.48 2.11
C ARG A 281 -26.98 -21.80 2.20
N PHE A 282 -26.90 -20.53 1.85
CA PHE A 282 -25.65 -19.77 1.93
C PHE A 282 -25.17 -19.59 3.36
N GLU A 283 -26.07 -19.34 4.31
CA GLU A 283 -25.76 -19.28 5.74
C GLU A 283 -25.21 -20.61 6.25
N ALA A 284 -25.87 -21.73 5.93
CA ALA A 284 -25.41 -23.06 6.34
C ALA A 284 -24.02 -23.39 5.77
N SER A 285 -23.78 -23.18 4.47
CA SER A 285 -22.45 -23.42 3.87
C SER A 285 -21.38 -22.48 4.44
N SER A 286 -21.73 -21.22 4.74
CA SER A 286 -20.84 -20.25 5.37
C SER A 286 -20.45 -20.66 6.79
N ALA A 287 -21.41 -21.15 7.59
CA ALA A 287 -21.17 -21.61 8.95
C ALA A 287 -20.24 -22.85 8.97
N THR A 288 -20.52 -23.84 8.11
CA THR A 288 -19.69 -25.04 7.97
C THR A 288 -18.26 -24.69 7.55
N PHE A 289 -18.08 -23.87 6.52
CA PHE A 289 -16.75 -23.44 6.09
C PHE A 289 -16.03 -22.62 7.17
N SER A 290 -16.73 -21.74 7.88
CA SER A 290 -16.16 -20.93 8.96
C SER A 290 -15.67 -21.79 10.12
N SER A 291 -16.39 -22.85 10.47
CA SER A 291 -15.96 -23.83 11.48
C SER A 291 -14.71 -24.58 11.02
N LEU A 292 -14.69 -25.07 9.77
CA LEU A 292 -13.56 -25.78 9.20
C LEU A 292 -12.26 -24.95 9.28
N ILE A 293 -12.30 -23.69 8.84
CA ILE A 293 -11.11 -22.83 8.86
C ILE A 293 -10.71 -22.43 10.28
N HIS A 294 -11.63 -22.43 11.23
CA HIS A 294 -11.33 -22.12 12.64
C HIS A 294 -10.56 -23.26 13.32
N ASP A 295 -10.92 -24.51 13.03
CA ASP A 295 -10.29 -25.69 13.60
C ASP A 295 -8.99 -26.10 12.86
N SER A 296 -8.76 -25.51 11.68
CA SER A 296 -7.58 -25.75 10.86
C SER A 296 -6.32 -25.05 11.41
N ARG A 297 -5.14 -25.55 11.06
CA ARG A 297 -3.86 -24.94 11.47
C ARG A 297 -3.43 -23.85 10.47
N PRO A 298 -2.86 -22.72 10.94
CA PRO A 298 -2.32 -21.71 10.04
C PRO A 298 -1.13 -22.27 9.23
N GLY A 299 -0.98 -21.77 8.00
CA GLY A 299 0.10 -22.16 7.09
C GLY A 299 -0.39 -22.44 5.67
N THR A 300 0.57 -22.75 4.79
CA THR A 300 0.30 -23.09 3.39
C THR A 300 -0.51 -24.37 3.27
N ILE A 301 -1.57 -24.34 2.46
CA ILE A 301 -2.39 -25.51 2.14
C ILE A 301 -1.99 -26.01 0.75
N ASP A 302 -0.92 -26.81 0.70
CA ASP A 302 -0.44 -27.42 -0.55
C ASP A 302 -1.40 -28.50 -1.08
N ARG A 303 -2.16 -29.17 -0.20
CA ARG A 303 -3.20 -30.13 -0.57
C ARG A 303 -4.38 -29.96 0.38
N ALA A 304 -5.55 -29.65 -0.17
CA ALA A 304 -6.80 -29.70 0.57
C ALA A 304 -7.27 -31.16 0.67
N ASP A 305 -7.84 -31.53 1.82
CA ASP A 305 -8.54 -32.80 1.98
C ASP A 305 -9.93 -32.76 1.31
N GLU A 306 -10.57 -33.93 1.21
CA GLU A 306 -11.88 -34.05 0.57
C GLU A 306 -12.95 -33.20 1.26
N GLU A 307 -12.86 -33.04 2.58
CA GLU A 307 -13.77 -32.22 3.39
C GLU A 307 -13.65 -30.74 3.04
N THR A 308 -12.42 -30.20 3.00
CA THR A 308 -12.14 -28.82 2.62
C THR A 308 -12.62 -28.52 1.21
N VAL A 309 -12.32 -29.41 0.25
CA VAL A 309 -12.77 -29.27 -1.14
C VAL A 309 -14.30 -29.27 -1.21
N THR A 310 -14.96 -30.17 -0.48
CA THR A 310 -16.43 -30.28 -0.46
C THR A 310 -17.09 -29.03 0.11
N TYR A 311 -16.63 -28.55 1.26
CA TYR A 311 -17.23 -27.40 1.93
C TYR A 311 -16.98 -26.09 1.18
N LEU A 312 -15.78 -25.90 0.63
CA LEU A 312 -15.50 -24.72 -0.18
C LEU A 312 -16.29 -24.73 -1.51
N THR A 313 -16.49 -25.92 -2.11
CA THR A 313 -17.36 -26.09 -3.28
C THR A 313 -18.81 -25.73 -2.95
N ALA A 314 -19.33 -26.22 -1.82
CA ALA A 314 -20.69 -25.90 -1.38
C ALA A 314 -20.88 -24.39 -1.13
N LEU A 315 -19.89 -23.74 -0.49
CA LEU A 315 -19.89 -22.29 -0.27
C LEU A 315 -19.91 -21.51 -1.60
N ARG A 316 -19.03 -21.86 -2.54
CA ARG A 316 -18.97 -21.26 -3.88
C ARG A 316 -20.32 -21.37 -4.59
N ASP A 317 -20.89 -22.57 -4.60
CA ASP A 317 -22.14 -22.83 -5.34
C ASP A 317 -23.34 -22.12 -4.70
N ALA A 318 -23.37 -22.04 -3.36
CA ALA A 318 -24.40 -21.28 -2.65
C ALA A 318 -24.27 -19.76 -2.90
N ALA A 319 -23.04 -19.22 -2.91
CA ALA A 319 -22.79 -17.82 -3.24
C ALA A 319 -23.20 -17.50 -4.70
N ALA A 320 -22.84 -18.39 -5.64
CA ALA A 320 -23.22 -18.25 -7.04
C ALA A 320 -24.75 -18.28 -7.23
N ALA A 321 -25.45 -19.18 -6.53
CA ALA A 321 -26.92 -19.22 -6.55
C ALA A 321 -27.53 -17.92 -6.02
N ALA A 322 -27.07 -17.43 -4.86
CA ALA A 322 -27.49 -16.15 -4.31
C ALA A 322 -27.26 -14.99 -5.30
N ARG A 323 -26.10 -14.97 -5.97
CA ARG A 323 -25.75 -13.95 -6.94
C ARG A 323 -26.71 -13.95 -8.13
N THR A 324 -27.11 -15.13 -8.62
CA THR A 324 -28.03 -15.24 -9.76
C THR A 324 -29.44 -14.74 -9.47
N GLU A 325 -29.89 -14.76 -8.21
CA GLU A 325 -31.20 -14.23 -7.82
C GLU A 325 -31.23 -12.70 -7.77
N ILE A 326 -30.09 -12.05 -7.52
CA ILE A 326 -30.02 -10.59 -7.42
C ILE A 326 -30.05 -9.99 -8.84
N PRO A 327 -31.07 -9.18 -9.18
CA PRO A 327 -31.16 -8.61 -10.52
C PRO A 327 -30.02 -7.61 -10.77
N THR A 328 -29.39 -7.71 -11.93
CA THR A 328 -28.36 -6.75 -12.42
C THR A 328 -28.98 -5.47 -13.01
N GLY A 329 -30.32 -5.36 -13.01
CA GLY A 329 -31.07 -4.25 -13.60
C GLY A 329 -31.14 -2.97 -12.77
N GLN A 330 -31.53 -1.87 -13.41
CA GLN A 330 -31.67 -0.56 -12.79
C GLN A 330 -32.80 -0.56 -11.73
N SER A 331 -32.47 -0.18 -10.51
CA SER A 331 -33.46 0.23 -9.50
C SER A 331 -33.65 1.73 -9.58
N THR A 332 -34.90 2.20 -9.57
CA THR A 332 -35.22 3.63 -9.49
C THR A 332 -34.93 4.22 -8.10
N ASP A 333 -34.87 3.38 -7.07
CA ASP A 333 -34.42 3.77 -5.73
C ASP A 333 -32.89 3.59 -5.59
N PRO A 334 -32.12 4.68 -5.34
CA PRO A 334 -30.67 4.64 -5.15
C PRO A 334 -30.22 3.79 -3.96
N ALA A 335 -31.00 3.73 -2.87
CA ALA A 335 -30.63 2.95 -1.69
C ALA A 335 -30.67 1.43 -2.01
N THR A 336 -31.75 0.98 -2.65
CA THR A 336 -31.87 -0.39 -3.16
C THR A 336 -30.81 -0.71 -4.22
N ALA A 337 -30.45 0.25 -5.08
CA ALA A 337 -29.38 0.06 -6.06
C ALA A 337 -28.01 -0.16 -5.41
N SER A 338 -27.72 0.54 -4.30
CA SER A 338 -26.45 0.41 -3.55
C SER A 338 -26.37 -0.95 -2.90
N ALA A 339 -27.42 -1.31 -2.15
CA ALA A 339 -27.49 -2.60 -1.48
C ALA A 339 -27.33 -3.77 -2.45
N ARG A 340 -27.94 -3.71 -3.64
CA ARG A 340 -27.76 -4.73 -4.69
C ARG A 340 -26.34 -4.76 -5.22
N THR A 341 -25.75 -3.61 -5.54
CA THR A 341 -24.38 -3.54 -6.07
C THR A 341 -23.37 -4.10 -5.05
N GLU A 342 -23.50 -3.72 -3.78
CA GLU A 342 -22.68 -4.20 -2.67
C GLU A 342 -22.82 -5.71 -2.44
N ALA A 343 -24.06 -6.23 -2.53
CA ALA A 343 -24.33 -7.65 -2.38
C ALA A 343 -23.75 -8.47 -3.53
N VAL A 344 -23.92 -8.02 -4.78
CA VAL A 344 -23.36 -8.68 -5.97
C VAL A 344 -21.84 -8.71 -5.89
N ALA A 345 -21.18 -7.58 -5.62
CA ALA A 345 -19.73 -7.53 -5.50
C ALA A 345 -19.19 -8.47 -4.41
N ALA A 346 -19.85 -8.50 -3.24
CA ALA A 346 -19.45 -9.37 -2.15
C ALA A 346 -19.63 -10.87 -2.47
N LEU A 347 -20.66 -11.23 -3.24
CA LEU A 347 -20.88 -12.61 -3.68
C LEU A 347 -19.90 -13.02 -4.79
N ASP A 348 -19.65 -12.16 -5.78
CA ASP A 348 -18.67 -12.40 -6.84
C ASP A 348 -17.27 -12.62 -6.24
N ASP A 349 -16.86 -11.80 -5.26
CA ASP A 349 -15.59 -11.97 -4.54
C ASP A 349 -15.47 -13.35 -3.85
N ILE A 350 -16.56 -13.84 -3.25
CA ILE A 350 -16.58 -15.17 -2.61
C ILE A 350 -16.47 -16.27 -3.66
N VAL A 351 -17.20 -16.15 -4.76
CA VAL A 351 -17.20 -17.11 -5.87
C VAL A 351 -15.80 -17.19 -6.49
N ASP A 352 -15.17 -16.05 -6.77
CA ASP A 352 -13.85 -15.97 -7.38
C ASP A 352 -12.77 -16.54 -6.44
N ALA A 353 -12.77 -16.14 -5.17
CA ALA A 353 -11.81 -16.64 -4.18
C ALA A 353 -11.90 -18.17 -4.01
N ALA A 354 -13.12 -18.70 -3.87
CA ALA A 354 -13.36 -20.13 -3.73
C ALA A 354 -12.97 -20.89 -5.02
N SER A 355 -13.30 -20.35 -6.19
CA SER A 355 -12.94 -20.95 -7.49
C SER A 355 -11.43 -21.00 -7.70
N LEU A 356 -10.70 -19.93 -7.36
CA LEU A 356 -9.26 -19.87 -7.46
C LEU A 356 -8.57 -20.88 -6.53
N ALA A 357 -9.05 -21.02 -5.29
CA ALA A 357 -8.53 -22.02 -4.36
C ALA A 357 -8.76 -23.45 -4.87
N LEU A 358 -9.97 -23.78 -5.32
CA LEU A 358 -10.32 -25.09 -5.87
C LEU A 358 -9.50 -25.42 -7.13
N ALA A 359 -9.37 -24.46 -8.05
CA ALA A 359 -8.55 -24.62 -9.26
C ALA A 359 -7.07 -24.82 -8.93
N CYS A 360 -6.56 -24.11 -7.91
CA CYS A 360 -5.20 -24.27 -7.43
C CYS A 360 -4.94 -25.69 -6.90
N TRP A 361 -5.87 -26.25 -6.12
CA TRP A 361 -5.74 -27.62 -5.61
C TRP A 361 -5.99 -28.71 -6.65
N ALA A 362 -6.72 -28.41 -7.71
CA ALA A 362 -6.95 -29.33 -8.84
C ALA A 362 -5.68 -29.59 -9.66
N GLU A 363 -4.70 -28.67 -9.65
CA GLU A 363 -3.39 -28.88 -10.27
C GLU A 363 -2.49 -29.74 -9.33
N PRO A 364 -2.17 -31.01 -9.68
CA PRO A 364 -1.38 -31.87 -8.81
C PRO A 364 0.09 -31.45 -8.67
N ASP A 365 0.68 -30.80 -9.69
CA ASP A 365 2.04 -30.28 -9.63
C ASP A 365 2.05 -28.92 -8.92
N ILE A 366 2.45 -28.94 -7.64
CA ILE A 366 2.59 -27.73 -6.81
C ILE A 366 3.48 -26.67 -7.47
N THR A 367 4.47 -27.07 -8.26
CA THR A 367 5.43 -26.14 -8.89
C THR A 367 4.87 -25.47 -10.15
N ALA A 368 3.80 -26.02 -10.74
CA ALA A 368 3.09 -25.48 -11.88
C ALA A 368 1.96 -24.50 -11.48
N ARG A 369 1.61 -24.44 -10.19
CA ARG A 369 0.48 -23.64 -9.72
C ARG A 369 0.73 -22.13 -9.85
N PRO A 370 -0.23 -21.37 -10.42
CA PRO A 370 -0.11 -19.93 -10.55
C PRO A 370 -0.42 -19.17 -9.25
N ASN A 371 -1.08 -19.82 -8.29
CA ASN A 371 -1.52 -19.23 -7.03
C ASN A 371 -1.02 -20.04 -5.84
N VAL A 372 -1.01 -19.39 -4.68
CA VAL A 372 -0.68 -19.98 -3.37
C VAL A 372 -1.90 -19.81 -2.48
N VAL A 373 -2.31 -20.90 -1.82
CA VAL A 373 -3.43 -20.90 -0.86
C VAL A 373 -2.88 -21.16 0.53
N TRP A 374 -3.26 -20.33 1.49
CA TRP A 374 -2.86 -20.51 2.89
C TRP A 374 -3.92 -20.03 3.85
N LEU A 375 -3.89 -20.57 5.06
CA LEU A 375 -4.72 -20.11 6.16
C LEU A 375 -3.88 -19.23 7.09
N ASP A 376 -4.38 -18.05 7.40
CA ASP A 376 -3.79 -17.15 8.40
C ASP A 376 -4.70 -17.02 9.62
N HIS A 377 -4.11 -16.74 10.78
CA HIS A 377 -4.83 -16.48 12.02
C HIS A 377 -4.45 -15.09 12.53
N GLU A 378 -5.30 -14.12 12.23
CA GLU A 378 -5.11 -12.76 12.70
C GLU A 378 -5.53 -12.65 14.17
N ASP A 379 -4.68 -12.07 15.00
CA ASP A 379 -5.03 -11.74 16.38
C ASP A 379 -5.75 -10.37 16.40
N ASN A 380 -7.02 -10.39 16.80
CA ASN A 380 -7.78 -9.19 17.08
C ASN A 380 -8.16 -9.14 18.55
N ARG A 381 -7.33 -8.47 19.36
CA ARG A 381 -7.58 -8.24 20.79
C ARG A 381 -7.84 -9.54 21.57
N GLY A 382 -7.11 -10.61 21.26
CA GLY A 382 -7.22 -11.91 21.91
C GLY A 382 -8.25 -12.85 21.29
N SER A 383 -8.96 -12.42 20.24
CA SER A 383 -9.78 -13.30 19.41
C SER A 383 -9.00 -13.68 18.14
N ILE A 384 -8.95 -14.98 17.87
CA ILE A 384 -8.34 -15.53 16.66
C ILE A 384 -9.33 -15.38 15.51
N ARG A 385 -8.93 -14.68 14.44
CA ARG A 385 -9.70 -14.57 13.20
C ARG A 385 -9.03 -15.39 12.09
N PRO A 386 -9.59 -16.57 11.74
CA PRO A 386 -9.10 -17.34 10.60
C PRO A 386 -9.45 -16.63 9.28
N VAL A 387 -8.47 -16.56 8.38
CA VAL A 387 -8.63 -15.99 7.03
C VAL A 387 -7.94 -16.90 6.02
N LEU A 388 -8.71 -17.49 5.11
CA LEU A 388 -8.15 -18.21 3.97
C LEU A 388 -7.75 -17.18 2.91
N ARG A 389 -6.49 -17.20 2.49
CA ARG A 389 -5.89 -16.26 1.54
C ARG A 389 -5.43 -16.98 0.29
N ILE A 390 -5.69 -16.37 -0.87
CA ILE A 390 -5.30 -16.87 -2.18
C ILE A 390 -4.59 -15.74 -2.91
N ALA A 391 -3.32 -15.92 -3.27
CA ALA A 391 -2.56 -14.90 -3.97
C ALA A 391 -1.75 -15.47 -5.13
N PRO A 392 -1.50 -14.68 -6.19
CA PRO A 392 -0.65 -15.11 -7.29
C PRO A 392 0.78 -15.32 -6.83
N LEU A 393 1.40 -16.40 -7.30
CA LEU A 393 2.81 -16.73 -7.04
C LEU A 393 3.74 -15.61 -7.56
N SER A 394 3.38 -15.03 -8.71
CA SER A 394 4.07 -13.92 -9.35
C SER A 394 3.08 -12.97 -10.02
N VAL A 395 3.34 -11.67 -9.91
CA VAL A 395 2.61 -10.59 -10.59
C VAL A 395 3.36 -10.06 -11.82
N ALA A 396 4.50 -10.64 -12.15
CA ALA A 396 5.36 -10.21 -13.26
C ALA A 396 4.62 -10.19 -14.60
N GLY A 397 3.82 -11.23 -14.90
CA GLY A 397 3.04 -11.28 -16.13
C GLY A 397 1.97 -10.19 -16.20
N LEU A 398 1.33 -9.90 -15.06
CA LEU A 398 0.31 -8.86 -14.96
C LEU A 398 0.91 -7.48 -15.22
N LEU A 399 1.99 -7.16 -14.49
CA LEU A 399 2.70 -5.89 -14.65
C LEU A 399 3.25 -5.73 -16.06
N ARG A 400 3.81 -6.80 -16.66
CA ARG A 400 4.29 -6.77 -18.04
C ARG A 400 3.21 -6.34 -19.02
N THR A 401 2.02 -6.95 -18.95
CA THR A 401 0.95 -6.69 -19.92
C THR A 401 0.23 -5.37 -19.65
N ARG A 402 -0.05 -5.06 -18.39
CA ARG A 402 -0.94 -3.96 -18.01
C ARG A 402 -0.22 -2.65 -17.67
N LEU A 403 1.03 -2.71 -17.22
CA LEU A 403 1.82 -1.52 -16.88
C LEU A 403 2.88 -1.27 -17.97
N PHE A 404 3.86 -2.16 -18.10
CA PHE A 404 5.00 -1.98 -19.02
C PHE A 404 4.62 -2.06 -20.50
N GLY A 405 3.62 -2.86 -20.84
CA GLY A 405 3.13 -3.01 -22.21
C GLY A 405 2.31 -1.82 -22.72
N GLN A 406 1.88 -0.92 -21.82
CA GLN A 406 0.98 0.19 -22.15
C GLN A 406 1.58 1.57 -21.89
N ARG A 407 2.60 1.67 -21.03
CA ARG A 407 3.14 2.93 -20.52
C ARG A 407 4.66 2.87 -20.42
N THR A 408 5.31 4.02 -20.56
CA THR A 408 6.72 4.19 -20.23
C THR A 408 6.88 4.26 -18.71
N VAL A 409 7.72 3.39 -18.13
CA VAL A 409 7.85 3.31 -16.68
C VAL A 409 9.27 3.64 -16.22
N VAL A 410 9.37 4.56 -15.27
CA VAL A 410 10.59 4.85 -14.52
C VAL A 410 10.43 4.27 -13.11
N LEU A 411 11.32 3.37 -12.71
CA LEU A 411 11.35 2.76 -11.38
C LEU A 411 12.54 3.30 -10.61
N THR A 412 12.33 3.84 -9.42
CA THR A 412 13.42 4.31 -8.58
C THR A 412 13.27 3.89 -7.12
N SER A 413 14.38 3.64 -6.45
CA SER A 413 14.45 3.30 -5.03
C SER A 413 15.90 3.45 -4.54
N ALA A 414 16.09 3.58 -3.23
CA ALA A 414 17.43 3.60 -2.63
C ALA A 414 18.20 2.29 -2.81
N THR A 415 17.49 1.16 -2.91
CA THR A 415 18.08 -0.17 -3.02
C THR A 415 17.29 -1.00 -4.02
N LEU A 416 17.90 -1.29 -5.18
CA LEU A 416 17.32 -2.11 -6.25
C LEU A 416 18.31 -3.14 -6.79
N ALA A 417 19.60 -2.78 -6.86
CA ALA A 417 20.64 -3.64 -7.40
C ALA A 417 21.09 -4.68 -6.36
N LEU A 418 21.09 -5.96 -6.75
CA LEU A 418 21.67 -7.04 -5.97
C LEU A 418 22.99 -7.44 -6.61
N GLY A 419 24.10 -7.32 -5.88
CA GLY A 419 25.44 -7.56 -6.42
C GLY A 419 25.79 -6.65 -7.63
N GLY A 420 25.26 -5.42 -7.64
CA GLY A 420 25.45 -4.45 -8.74
C GLY A 420 24.59 -4.70 -9.98
N ARG A 421 23.65 -5.65 -9.93
CA ARG A 421 22.79 -6.04 -11.05
C ARG A 421 21.31 -5.81 -10.75
N PHE A 422 20.56 -5.35 -11.74
CA PHE A 422 19.11 -5.09 -11.64
C PHE A 422 18.25 -6.28 -12.09
N ASP A 423 18.85 -7.31 -12.69
CA ASP A 423 18.15 -8.41 -13.38
C ASP A 423 17.12 -9.13 -12.50
N ALA A 424 17.46 -9.37 -11.23
CA ALA A 424 16.56 -10.05 -10.29
C ALA A 424 15.27 -9.25 -10.05
N MET A 425 15.40 -7.93 -9.85
CA MET A 425 14.26 -7.05 -9.63
C MET A 425 13.47 -6.85 -10.92
N ALA A 426 14.17 -6.64 -12.05
CA ALA A 426 13.55 -6.53 -13.37
C ALA A 426 12.69 -7.76 -13.71
N ALA A 427 13.20 -8.96 -13.45
CA ALA A 427 12.45 -10.21 -13.63
C ALA A 427 11.21 -10.29 -12.73
N SER A 428 11.28 -9.80 -11.49
CA SER A 428 10.15 -9.78 -10.56
C SER A 428 9.02 -8.85 -11.00
N TRP A 429 9.35 -7.74 -11.68
CA TRP A 429 8.38 -6.84 -12.31
C TRP A 429 7.88 -7.36 -13.66
N GLY A 430 8.59 -8.31 -14.26
CA GLY A 430 8.25 -8.87 -15.56
C GLY A 430 8.89 -8.17 -16.75
N LEU A 431 9.88 -7.31 -16.54
CA LEU A 431 10.72 -6.77 -17.60
C LEU A 431 11.51 -7.90 -18.30
N PRO A 432 11.78 -7.79 -19.62
CA PRO A 432 12.51 -8.82 -20.34
C PRO A 432 13.97 -8.90 -19.88
N ALA A 433 14.61 -10.06 -20.08
CA ALA A 433 16.04 -10.19 -19.86
C ALA A 433 16.82 -9.29 -20.84
N ARG A 434 17.94 -8.73 -20.39
CA ARG A 434 18.83 -7.91 -21.25
C ARG A 434 19.45 -8.71 -22.39
N GLU A 435 19.70 -9.99 -22.16
CA GLU A 435 20.12 -10.96 -23.17
C GLU A 435 19.04 -12.06 -23.26
N PRO A 436 18.02 -11.88 -24.11
CA PRO A 436 17.01 -12.92 -24.29
C PRO A 436 17.65 -14.15 -24.93
N ALA A 437 17.31 -15.34 -24.43
CA ALA A 437 17.63 -16.58 -25.14
C ALA A 437 16.97 -16.54 -26.54
N ALA A 438 17.67 -17.03 -27.57
CA ALA A 438 17.29 -16.90 -28.97
C ALA A 438 15.87 -17.40 -29.32
N ASP A 439 15.26 -18.23 -28.46
CA ASP A 439 13.94 -18.84 -28.65
C ASP A 439 12.88 -18.34 -27.66
N SER A 440 13.09 -17.20 -26.97
CA SER A 440 12.05 -16.66 -26.08
C SER A 440 10.99 -15.88 -26.90
N PRO A 441 9.71 -16.29 -26.89
CA PRO A 441 8.65 -15.51 -27.49
C PRO A 441 8.35 -14.31 -26.59
N THR A 442 9.16 -13.26 -26.67
CA THR A 442 8.81 -11.98 -26.03
C THR A 442 7.86 -11.23 -26.96
N GLU A 443 6.55 -11.41 -26.73
CA GLU A 443 5.49 -10.72 -27.48
C GLU A 443 5.47 -9.19 -27.26
N ILE A 444 6.23 -8.66 -26.29
CA ILE A 444 6.31 -7.23 -25.98
C ILE A 444 7.74 -6.73 -26.19
N LYS A 445 7.93 -5.77 -27.12
CA LYS A 445 9.19 -5.04 -27.36
C LYS A 445 9.44 -3.96 -26.29
N ALA A 446 9.38 -4.33 -25.01
CA ALA A 446 9.69 -3.40 -23.92
C ALA A 446 11.21 -3.41 -23.69
N THR A 447 11.94 -2.39 -24.14
CA THR A 447 13.36 -2.21 -23.79
C THR A 447 13.47 -1.53 -22.43
N TRP A 448 14.55 -1.82 -21.69
CA TRP A 448 14.82 -1.14 -20.43
C TRP A 448 16.32 -0.98 -20.17
N HIS A 449 16.68 0.11 -19.48
CA HIS A 449 18.03 0.34 -19.00
C HIS A 449 18.04 0.58 -17.49
N GLY A 450 19.12 0.15 -16.83
CA GLY A 450 19.32 0.31 -15.39
C GLY A 450 20.58 1.12 -15.10
N ILE A 451 20.48 2.10 -14.19
CA ILE A 451 21.59 2.94 -13.72
C ILE A 451 21.62 2.99 -12.19
N ASP A 452 22.83 3.06 -11.62
CA ASP A 452 23.07 3.36 -10.22
C ASP A 452 23.76 4.72 -10.11
N VAL A 453 23.11 5.68 -9.47
CA VAL A 453 23.63 7.04 -9.28
C VAL A 453 24.22 7.26 -7.88
N GLY A 454 24.27 6.21 -7.05
CA GLY A 454 24.90 6.22 -5.74
C GLY A 454 24.22 7.11 -4.70
N SER A 455 24.94 7.34 -3.59
CA SER A 455 24.57 8.24 -2.49
C SER A 455 25.64 9.33 -2.36
N PRO A 456 25.27 10.61 -2.12
CA PRO A 456 26.25 11.65 -1.84
C PRO A 456 26.85 11.53 -0.43
N PHE A 457 26.27 10.72 0.46
CA PHE A 457 26.70 10.61 1.84
C PHE A 457 27.95 9.74 2.01
N GLN A 458 28.90 10.25 2.81
CA GLN A 458 30.08 9.50 3.22
C GLN A 458 29.77 8.78 4.54
N HIS A 459 29.06 7.66 4.46
CA HIS A 459 28.58 6.92 5.63
C HIS A 459 29.72 6.55 6.60
N GLU A 460 30.89 6.16 6.08
CA GLU A 460 32.08 5.83 6.87
C GLU A 460 32.56 6.97 7.79
N LYS A 461 32.25 8.22 7.43
CA LYS A 461 32.63 9.41 8.22
C LYS A 461 31.48 9.96 9.07
N SER A 462 30.25 9.48 8.85
CA SER A 462 29.04 10.11 9.37
C SER A 462 28.20 9.18 10.25
N ALA A 463 28.54 7.89 10.32
CA ALA A 463 27.82 6.89 11.10
C ALA A 463 28.78 5.87 11.71
N ILE A 464 28.37 5.30 12.84
CA ILE A 464 29.03 4.18 13.50
C ILE A 464 28.06 3.00 13.53
N LEU A 465 28.49 1.83 13.06
CA LEU A 465 27.74 0.59 13.23
C LEU A 465 28.18 -0.07 14.54
N TYR A 466 27.29 -0.09 15.52
CA TYR A 466 27.49 -0.80 16.78
C TYR A 466 26.77 -2.15 16.78
N LEU A 467 27.48 -3.22 17.13
CA LEU A 467 26.94 -4.57 17.27
C LEU A 467 27.16 -5.05 18.70
N ALA A 468 26.08 -5.16 19.48
CA ALA A 468 26.10 -5.62 20.87
C ALA A 468 26.34 -7.15 20.97
N ARG A 469 27.53 -7.62 20.59
CA ARG A 469 27.88 -9.05 20.51
C ARG A 469 27.90 -9.77 21.86
N HIS A 470 27.95 -9.03 22.96
CA HIS A 470 27.91 -9.56 24.33
C HIS A 470 26.50 -9.93 24.78
N LEU A 471 25.46 -9.45 24.09
CA LEU A 471 24.08 -9.80 24.39
C LEU A 471 23.72 -11.20 23.89
N PRO A 472 22.79 -11.91 24.56
CA PRO A 472 22.27 -13.16 24.05
C PRO A 472 21.59 -12.97 22.69
N ALA A 473 21.63 -14.00 21.85
CA ALA A 473 20.89 -13.99 20.60
C ALA A 473 19.40 -13.75 20.87
N PRO A 474 18.72 -12.88 20.12
CA PRO A 474 17.34 -12.55 20.38
C PRO A 474 16.47 -13.83 20.27
N GLY A 475 15.58 -14.06 21.25
CA GLY A 475 14.69 -15.23 21.34
C GLY A 475 13.21 -14.93 21.04
N ARG A 476 12.31 -15.90 21.22
CA ARG A 476 10.85 -15.71 21.01
C ARG A 476 10.16 -15.01 22.20
N ASP A 477 10.79 -15.01 23.36
CA ASP A 477 10.14 -14.67 24.64
C ASP A 477 9.96 -13.17 24.90
N GLY A 478 10.54 -12.30 24.07
CA GLY A 478 10.42 -10.84 24.20
C GLY A 478 11.78 -10.16 24.27
N VAL A 479 11.81 -8.90 24.69
CA VAL A 479 13.08 -8.17 24.85
C VAL A 479 13.70 -8.54 26.20
N GLY A 480 14.84 -9.24 26.18
CA GLY A 480 15.50 -9.67 27.41
C GLY A 480 15.96 -8.50 28.28
N ALA A 481 16.03 -8.70 29.60
CA ALA A 481 16.44 -7.65 30.56
C ALA A 481 17.80 -7.01 30.20
N ALA A 482 18.80 -7.82 29.85
CA ALA A 482 20.11 -7.31 29.43
C ALA A 482 20.04 -6.44 28.15
N THR A 483 19.11 -6.74 27.23
CA THR A 483 18.87 -5.91 26.05
C THR A 483 18.19 -4.60 26.41
N LEU A 484 17.24 -4.61 27.36
CA LEU A 484 16.61 -3.38 27.87
C LEU A 484 17.62 -2.48 28.58
N ASP A 485 18.54 -3.06 29.36
CA ASP A 485 19.62 -2.33 30.04
C ASP A 485 20.60 -1.70 29.03
N GLU A 486 20.91 -2.41 27.94
CA GLU A 486 21.73 -1.88 26.84
C GLU A 486 21.00 -0.73 26.11
N ILE A 487 19.70 -0.91 25.80
CA ILE A 487 18.87 0.13 25.17
C ILE A 487 18.88 1.40 26.04
N GLU A 488 18.66 1.26 27.35
CA GLU A 488 18.71 2.40 28.27
C GLU A 488 20.05 3.13 28.20
N THR A 489 21.16 2.39 28.25
CA THR A 489 22.51 2.95 28.20
C THR A 489 22.73 3.75 26.92
N LEU A 490 22.32 3.20 25.77
CA LEU A 490 22.46 3.86 24.47
C LEU A 490 21.55 5.09 24.35
N VAL A 491 20.29 5.00 24.78
CA VAL A 491 19.33 6.12 24.71
C VAL A 491 19.78 7.26 25.62
N ARG A 492 20.29 6.96 26.83
CA ARG A 492 20.86 7.99 27.72
C ARG A 492 22.09 8.64 27.11
N ALA A 493 22.99 7.86 26.49
CA ALA A 493 24.17 8.40 25.83
C ALA A 493 23.82 9.30 24.64
N ALA A 494 22.74 8.99 23.92
CA ALA A 494 22.20 9.83 22.86
C ALA A 494 21.39 11.03 23.37
N GLY A 495 21.05 11.09 24.66
CA GLY A 495 20.20 12.13 25.24
C GLY A 495 18.75 12.07 24.73
N GLY A 496 18.23 10.86 24.50
CA GLY A 496 17.03 10.63 23.72
C GLY A 496 17.39 10.40 22.25
N ARG A 497 16.74 11.10 21.31
CA ARG A 497 17.10 11.12 19.87
C ARG A 497 17.11 9.76 19.19
N THR A 498 16.28 8.87 19.70
CA THR A 498 16.35 7.45 19.36
C THR A 498 15.12 7.01 18.61
N LEU A 499 15.33 6.41 17.44
CA LEU A 499 14.33 5.61 16.75
C LEU A 499 14.59 4.13 17.07
N GLY A 500 13.67 3.50 17.81
CA GLY A 500 13.74 2.08 18.17
C GLY A 500 12.85 1.25 17.24
N LEU A 501 13.46 0.39 16.43
CA LEU A 501 12.79 -0.49 15.48
C LEU A 501 12.79 -1.92 16.00
N PHE A 502 11.60 -2.42 16.33
CA PHE A 502 11.39 -3.71 16.94
C PHE A 502 10.73 -4.70 15.98
N SER A 503 11.07 -5.97 16.12
CA SER A 503 10.51 -7.06 15.32
C SER A 503 9.01 -7.33 15.54
N SER A 504 8.42 -6.81 16.63
CA SER A 504 6.98 -6.94 16.92
C SER A 504 6.44 -5.76 17.73
N MET A 505 5.14 -5.49 17.60
CA MET A 505 4.48 -4.47 18.43
C MET A 505 4.53 -4.81 19.92
N ARG A 506 4.53 -6.09 20.28
CA ARG A 506 4.70 -6.54 21.68
C ARG A 506 6.04 -6.06 22.24
N ALA A 507 7.12 -6.30 21.50
CA ALA A 507 8.47 -5.87 21.88
C ALA A 507 8.61 -4.34 21.95
N ALA A 508 8.03 -3.62 20.97
CA ALA A 508 8.03 -2.15 20.98
C ALA A 508 7.32 -1.58 22.23
N LYS A 509 6.16 -2.13 22.58
CA LYS A 509 5.39 -1.71 23.77
C LYS A 509 6.12 -2.02 25.06
N GLU A 510 6.64 -3.25 25.20
CA GLU A 510 7.44 -3.68 26.35
C GLU A 510 8.64 -2.76 26.57
N ALA A 511 9.43 -2.51 25.52
CA ALA A 511 10.58 -1.60 25.60
C ALA A 511 10.16 -0.16 25.94
N SER A 512 9.06 0.33 25.35
CA SER A 512 8.56 1.68 25.61
C SER A 512 8.12 1.87 27.06
N GLU A 513 7.38 0.92 27.63
CA GLU A 513 6.93 0.96 29.02
C GLU A 513 8.11 0.96 29.99
N VAL A 514 9.09 0.08 29.78
CA VAL A 514 10.29 0.03 30.62
C VAL A 514 11.10 1.33 30.48
N MET A 515 11.29 1.83 29.26
CA MET A 515 12.06 3.06 29.05
C MET A 515 11.37 4.30 29.62
N ARG A 516 10.02 4.39 29.60
CA ARG A 516 9.28 5.47 30.28
C ARG A 516 9.50 5.48 31.78
N GLY A 517 9.68 4.32 32.39
CA GLY A 517 9.96 4.20 33.83
C GLY A 517 11.42 4.50 34.20
N ARG A 518 12.35 4.36 33.25
CA ARG A 518 13.79 4.50 33.51
C ARG A 518 14.36 5.84 33.02
N LEU A 519 13.92 6.35 31.88
CA LEU A 519 14.47 7.54 31.24
C LEU A 519 13.76 8.83 31.70
N GLU A 520 14.50 9.93 31.74
CA GLU A 520 13.95 11.28 31.99
C GLU A 520 13.42 11.94 30.70
N THR A 521 13.85 11.45 29.54
CA THR A 521 13.47 11.93 28.21
C THR A 521 12.16 11.31 27.72
N PRO A 522 11.34 12.01 26.92
CA PRO A 522 10.06 11.46 26.42
C PRO A 522 10.24 10.21 25.55
N VAL A 523 9.34 9.23 25.69
CA VAL A 523 9.32 8.00 24.88
C VAL A 523 7.91 7.78 24.32
N LEU A 524 7.80 7.92 23.00
CA LEU A 524 6.60 7.65 22.21
C LEU A 524 6.60 6.21 21.71
N CYS A 525 5.43 5.58 21.62
CA CYS A 525 5.28 4.24 21.04
C CYS A 525 4.29 4.27 19.87
N GLN A 526 4.60 3.55 18.79
CA GLN A 526 3.66 3.29 17.71
C GLN A 526 2.36 2.69 18.29
N GLY A 527 1.22 3.26 17.91
CA GLY A 527 -0.10 2.87 18.41
C GLY A 527 -0.64 3.69 19.58
N ASP A 528 0.16 4.59 20.16
CA ASP A 528 -0.34 5.58 21.14
C ASP A 528 -1.16 6.68 20.46
N ASP A 529 -0.78 7.04 19.23
CA ASP A 529 -1.47 8.00 18.36
C ASP A 529 -1.27 7.60 16.89
N ALA A 530 -1.85 8.37 15.96
CA ALA A 530 -1.59 8.24 14.53
C ALA A 530 -0.09 8.41 14.25
N THR A 531 0.49 7.49 13.47
CA THR A 531 1.92 7.46 13.15
C THR A 531 2.46 8.81 12.69
N SER A 532 1.72 9.56 11.85
CA SER A 532 2.18 10.86 11.38
C SER A 532 2.36 11.89 12.51
N ILE A 533 1.49 11.85 13.53
CA ILE A 533 1.58 12.75 14.69
C ILE A 533 2.77 12.37 15.56
N LEU A 534 2.99 11.07 15.78
CA LEU A 534 4.14 10.58 16.55
C LEU A 534 5.47 10.98 15.90
N VAL A 535 5.56 10.91 14.56
CA VAL A 535 6.75 11.33 13.80
C VAL A 535 6.94 12.84 13.86
N GLU A 536 5.86 13.62 13.80
CA GLU A 536 5.90 15.08 13.96
C GLU A 536 6.41 15.47 15.36
N GLN A 537 5.87 14.86 16.41
CA GLN A 537 6.32 15.08 17.80
C GLN A 537 7.79 14.70 17.98
N PHE A 538 8.20 13.52 17.49
CA PHE A 538 9.58 13.05 17.54
C PHE A 538 10.54 13.98 16.77
N SER A 539 10.10 14.52 15.64
CA SER A 539 10.92 15.46 14.85
C SER A 539 11.08 16.81 15.54
N ALA A 540 10.01 17.28 16.19
CA ALA A 540 9.94 18.60 16.83
C ALA A 540 10.74 18.71 18.14
N ASP A 541 10.91 17.61 18.88
CA ASP A 541 11.66 17.59 20.14
C ASP A 541 12.92 16.70 20.07
N PRO A 542 14.13 17.29 20.07
CA PRO A 542 15.38 16.53 20.07
C PRO A 542 15.65 15.70 21.32
N GLN A 543 14.82 15.70 22.36
CA GLN A 543 14.98 14.77 23.49
C GLN A 543 14.07 13.54 23.36
N THR A 544 13.08 13.58 22.47
CA THR A 544 12.10 12.49 22.33
C THR A 544 12.74 11.26 21.70
N SER A 545 12.27 10.08 22.10
CA SER A 545 12.54 8.79 21.44
C SER A 545 11.23 8.21 20.92
N LEU A 546 11.26 7.58 19.74
CA LEU A 546 10.10 6.97 19.12
C LEU A 546 10.36 5.48 18.86
N PHE A 547 9.56 4.62 19.48
CA PHE A 547 9.68 3.17 19.36
C PHE A 547 8.51 2.58 18.57
N GLY A 548 8.79 1.63 17.69
CA GLY A 548 7.76 1.00 16.86
C GLY A 548 8.27 -0.22 16.11
N THR A 549 7.46 -0.75 15.22
CA THR A 549 7.86 -1.85 14.32
C THR A 549 8.53 -1.32 13.05
N LEU A 550 9.09 -2.21 12.23
CA LEU A 550 9.66 -1.83 10.92
C LEU A 550 8.65 -1.14 9.99
N SER A 551 7.35 -1.36 10.19
CA SER A 551 6.29 -0.61 9.48
C SER A 551 6.38 0.90 9.71
N LEU A 552 6.96 1.33 10.83
CA LEU A 552 7.25 2.72 11.15
C LEU A 552 8.40 3.30 10.32
N TRP A 553 9.36 2.48 9.89
CA TRP A 553 10.56 2.96 9.17
C TRP A 553 10.19 3.57 7.81
N GLN A 554 9.30 2.93 7.05
CA GLN A 554 8.96 3.38 5.71
C GLN A 554 8.27 4.77 5.76
N GLY A 555 9.03 5.85 5.52
CA GLY A 555 8.54 7.22 5.47
C GLY A 555 8.92 8.14 6.64
N VAL A 556 9.79 7.70 7.57
CA VAL A 556 10.36 8.57 8.61
C VAL A 556 11.64 9.23 8.09
N ASP A 557 11.58 10.52 7.81
CA ASP A 557 12.73 11.37 7.48
C ASP A 557 12.85 12.48 8.52
N VAL A 558 13.74 12.26 9.51
CA VAL A 558 13.98 13.21 10.61
C VAL A 558 15.39 13.78 10.45
N PRO A 559 15.55 14.89 9.71
CA PRO A 559 16.85 15.51 9.54
C PRO A 559 17.31 16.21 10.83
N GLY A 560 18.63 16.27 11.02
CA GLY A 560 19.24 17.03 12.10
C GLY A 560 19.39 16.24 13.41
N PRO A 561 19.47 16.92 14.56
CA PRO A 561 19.88 16.30 15.82
C PRO A 561 18.79 15.39 16.41
N SER A 562 17.51 15.54 16.03
CA SER A 562 16.40 14.80 16.64
C SER A 562 16.48 13.29 16.41
N LEU A 563 17.19 12.82 15.38
CA LEU A 563 17.49 11.40 15.18
C LEU A 563 19.00 11.17 15.05
N SER A 564 19.62 10.70 16.14
CA SER A 564 21.06 10.42 16.21
C SER A 564 21.36 8.94 16.48
N LEU A 565 20.39 8.18 16.98
CA LEU A 565 20.52 6.77 17.28
C LEU A 565 19.36 5.99 16.64
N VAL A 566 19.69 4.95 15.87
CA VAL A 566 18.72 3.96 15.39
C VAL A 566 19.04 2.63 16.07
N ILE A 567 18.08 2.06 16.79
CA ILE A 567 18.18 0.74 17.41
C ILE A 567 17.37 -0.25 16.57
N ILE A 568 17.96 -1.38 16.24
CA ILE A 568 17.28 -2.52 15.60
C ILE A 568 17.44 -3.72 16.53
N ASP A 569 16.35 -4.19 17.14
CA ASP A 569 16.37 -5.26 18.16
C ASP A 569 16.82 -6.62 17.58
N ARG A 570 16.48 -6.86 16.31
CA ARG A 570 16.81 -8.05 15.55
C ARG A 570 16.79 -7.72 14.07
N ILE A 571 17.68 -8.34 13.29
CA ILE A 571 17.59 -8.29 11.82
C ILE A 571 16.20 -8.79 11.41
N PRO A 572 15.44 -7.99 10.65
CA PRO A 572 14.08 -8.31 10.26
C PRO A 572 14.11 -9.37 9.15
N PHE A 573 14.41 -10.61 9.53
CA PHE A 573 14.21 -11.71 8.63
C PHE A 573 12.71 -11.81 8.34
N PRO A 574 12.33 -11.93 7.06
CA PRO A 574 10.98 -12.34 6.69
C PRO A 574 10.62 -13.59 7.50
N ARG A 575 9.36 -13.71 7.91
CA ARG A 575 8.92 -14.91 8.64
C ARG A 575 9.29 -16.14 7.80
N PRO A 576 10.08 -17.10 8.34
CA PRO A 576 10.45 -18.30 7.59
C PRO A 576 9.22 -19.07 7.09
N ASP A 577 8.12 -18.94 7.83
CA ASP A 577 6.82 -19.56 7.56
C ASP A 577 5.91 -18.68 6.68
N ASP A 578 6.43 -17.62 6.03
CA ASP A 578 5.67 -16.84 5.05
C ASP A 578 5.27 -17.73 3.85
N PRO A 579 3.97 -17.99 3.64
CA PRO A 579 3.50 -18.94 2.64
C PRO A 579 3.89 -18.57 1.22
N LEU A 580 3.85 -17.27 0.88
CA LEU A 580 4.16 -16.77 -0.45
C LEU A 580 5.65 -16.87 -0.74
N ARG A 581 6.50 -16.49 0.21
CA ARG A 581 7.96 -16.59 0.05
C ARG A 581 8.41 -18.03 -0.07
N ALA A 582 7.90 -18.92 0.77
CA ALA A 582 8.21 -20.35 0.71
C ALA A 582 7.82 -20.94 -0.66
N ALA A 583 6.63 -20.60 -1.16
CA ALA A 583 6.16 -21.02 -2.48
C ALA A 583 7.02 -20.45 -3.61
N ARG A 584 7.38 -19.15 -3.57
CA ARG A 584 8.29 -18.52 -4.54
C ARG A 584 9.65 -19.21 -4.55
N GLN A 585 10.22 -19.51 -3.38
CA GLN A 585 11.51 -20.20 -3.27
C GLN A 585 11.45 -21.63 -3.83
N ARG A 586 10.36 -22.36 -3.57
CA ARG A 586 10.11 -23.69 -4.13
C ARG A 586 10.07 -23.65 -5.66
N ALA A 587 9.34 -22.69 -6.23
CA ALA A 587 9.21 -22.52 -7.68
C ALA A 587 10.53 -22.09 -8.37
N ILE A 588 11.37 -21.29 -7.69
CA ILE A 588 12.70 -20.94 -8.19
C ILE A 588 13.60 -22.19 -8.17
N SER A 589 13.57 -22.94 -7.07
CA SER A 589 14.40 -24.13 -6.88
C SER A 589 14.06 -25.23 -7.89
N SER A 590 12.78 -25.41 -8.26
CA SER A 590 12.37 -26.40 -9.27
C SER A 590 12.86 -26.08 -10.68
N ARG A 591 13.17 -24.80 -10.97
CA ARG A 591 13.72 -24.35 -12.27
C ARG A 591 15.25 -24.49 -12.38
N GLY A 592 15.90 -25.12 -11.39
CA GLY A 592 17.36 -25.30 -11.37
C GLY A 592 18.14 -24.02 -11.09
N VAL A 593 17.45 -22.91 -10.79
CA VAL A 593 18.08 -21.68 -10.32
C VAL A 593 18.32 -21.86 -8.83
N MET A 594 19.58 -22.11 -8.46
CA MET A 594 19.97 -22.25 -7.06
C MET A 594 19.70 -20.91 -6.35
N GLY A 595 18.62 -20.83 -5.56
CA GLY A 595 18.36 -19.69 -4.69
C GLY A 595 19.43 -19.64 -3.60
N SER A 596 20.58 -19.03 -3.89
CA SER A 596 21.67 -18.97 -2.91
C SER A 596 21.41 -17.85 -1.91
N TRP A 597 20.79 -18.20 -0.79
CA TRP A 597 21.13 -17.59 0.49
C TRP A 597 22.18 -18.51 1.13
N ARG A 598 23.46 -18.20 0.92
CA ARG A 598 24.53 -18.62 1.81
C ARG A 598 25.16 -17.39 2.43
#